data_AF-A0A951DFC8-F1
#
_entry.id   AF-A0A951DFC8-F1
#
_cell.length_a   1.000
_cell.length_b   1.000
_cell.length_c   1.000
_cell.angle_alpha   90.00
_cell.angle_beta   90.00
_cell.angle_gamma   90.00
#
_symmetry.space_group_name_H-M   'P 1'
#
loop_
_entity.id
_entity.type
_entity.pdbx_description
1 polymer ?
#
loop_
_entity_poly.entity_id
_entity_poly.type
_entity_poly.pdbx_seq_one_letter_code
_entity_poly.pdbx_strand_id
1 'polypeptide(L)'
;MKSKNIRLAVAVAVAALVAVPMFAARGSANFTRFVVIGDSYGAGFQSGSLNINHQVYSWPAIIAQQAGLKLCGPTATATDNCFAQPLVSYPGIGPELVLQNLTVGPVSQSGQGTPLMTTFGRPYNNLSVPGATVGAALAITGAEAPSAGEPTAVTFGRFILRGLGTEVQQAVAQHPTFIAMWLGGNDYLGSALAGTDKALTPTDVFAQRYNAILDQLVAGAPDAGMVVGNLPAVIPPIFTLVPPFVINPATSQPVLGPDGKPIYYIAELGDGTVGQLPPGSLVLLDARAQIASGFGLPPVPPFNALPNAGKPLPDRLVLTPTEIGNIVTRVGEYNNVINQAATARNIPVADIAGLFNSVTVNPATGAGGLQVGPVKITNAFVTGGFFSLDGFHLTDFGYLLFADQYIRAINAGYGTEIPLAGVTPYMQQWPLPAQAGIPPGNASAGSIVVPDSVSIDLRTMFGAVPPARHFRAVHH
;
A
#
# COMPACT_ATOMS: atom_id res chain seq x y z
N MET A 1 44.18 -16.76 59.64
CA MET A 1 44.60 -15.59 58.85
C MET A 1 44.73 -16.00 57.39
N LYS A 2 43.88 -15.41 56.54
CA LYS A 2 43.92 -15.29 55.06
C LYS A 2 44.73 -16.31 54.25
N SER A 3 44.03 -17.17 53.50
CA SER A 3 44.44 -17.49 52.12
C SER A 3 43.18 -17.71 51.25
N LYS A 4 43.26 -17.19 50.03
CA LYS A 4 42.15 -16.94 49.11
C LYS A 4 41.68 -18.23 48.42
N ASN A 5 40.39 -18.50 48.43
CA ASN A 5 39.77 -19.52 47.59
C ASN A 5 39.62 -18.99 46.15
N ILE A 6 40.47 -19.45 45.24
CA ILE A 6 40.24 -19.37 43.79
C ILE A 6 39.39 -20.58 43.43
N ARG A 7 38.10 -20.38 43.16
CA ARG A 7 37.25 -21.40 42.54
C ARG A 7 37.28 -21.21 41.03
N LEU A 8 37.97 -22.13 40.35
CA LEU A 8 37.91 -22.35 38.92
C LEU A 8 36.52 -22.93 38.60
N ALA A 9 35.64 -22.14 38.00
CA ALA A 9 34.39 -22.63 37.45
C ALA A 9 34.54 -22.72 35.93
N VAL A 10 34.61 -23.95 35.42
CA VAL A 10 34.55 -24.26 33.99
C VAL A 10 33.13 -23.91 33.52
N ALA A 11 33.00 -22.84 32.74
CA ALA A 11 31.77 -22.53 32.03
C ALA A 11 31.69 -23.43 30.79
N VAL A 12 30.87 -24.48 30.85
CA VAL A 12 30.41 -25.19 29.65
C VAL A 12 29.33 -24.31 29.01
N ALA A 13 29.71 -23.59 27.95
CA ALA A 13 28.76 -22.92 27.09
C ALA A 13 28.01 -23.98 26.27
N VAL A 14 26.79 -24.32 26.68
CA VAL A 14 25.86 -25.04 25.80
C VAL A 14 25.30 -24.00 24.84
N ALA A 15 25.89 -23.94 23.64
CA ALA A 15 25.25 -23.28 22.50
C ALA A 15 24.01 -24.10 22.15
N ALA A 16 22.83 -23.62 22.57
CA ALA A 16 21.58 -24.09 22.02
C ALA A 16 21.53 -23.64 20.55
N LEU A 17 21.99 -24.50 19.63
CA LEU A 17 21.55 -24.43 18.25
C LEU A 17 20.03 -24.64 18.28
N VAL A 18 19.29 -23.54 18.21
CA VAL A 18 17.90 -23.59 17.77
C VAL A 18 17.98 -24.13 16.35
N ALA A 19 17.64 -25.41 16.18
CA ALA A 19 17.38 -25.96 14.87
C ALA A 19 16.16 -25.20 14.32
N VAL A 20 16.42 -24.11 13.59
CA VAL A 20 15.42 -23.50 12.74
C VAL A 20 15.03 -24.62 11.78
N PRO A 21 13.76 -25.07 11.75
CA PRO A 21 13.35 -26.04 10.76
C PRO A 21 13.73 -25.46 9.40
N MET A 22 14.63 -26.12 8.68
CA MET A 22 14.98 -25.74 7.32
C MET A 22 13.73 -25.97 6.48
N PHE A 23 12.92 -24.92 6.34
CA PHE A 23 11.89 -24.85 5.32
C PHE A 23 12.62 -24.89 3.98
N ALA A 24 12.54 -26.02 3.28
CA ALA A 24 13.08 -26.14 1.93
C ALA A 24 12.05 -25.55 0.96
N ALA A 25 12.21 -24.27 0.59
CA ALA A 25 11.34 -23.65 -0.39
C ALA A 25 11.42 -24.37 -1.75
N ARG A 26 10.31 -24.36 -2.50
CA ARG A 26 10.24 -24.99 -3.82
C ARG A 26 11.15 -24.29 -4.84
N GLY A 27 11.82 -25.05 -5.71
CA GLY A 27 12.67 -24.46 -6.75
C GLY A 27 13.90 -23.75 -6.17
N SER A 28 14.31 -22.65 -6.78
CA SER A 28 15.45 -21.83 -6.32
C SER A 28 15.18 -20.35 -6.50
N ALA A 29 15.87 -19.50 -5.74
CA ALA A 29 15.83 -18.05 -5.88
C ALA A 29 16.60 -17.57 -7.13
N ASN A 30 16.13 -17.99 -8.31
CA ASN A 30 16.69 -17.63 -9.61
C ASN A 30 15.82 -16.58 -10.32
N PHE A 31 16.29 -15.34 -10.36
CA PHE A 31 15.54 -14.21 -10.93
C PHE A 31 15.70 -14.00 -12.44
N THR A 32 16.35 -14.92 -13.16
CA THR A 32 16.59 -14.78 -14.62
C THR A 32 15.32 -14.47 -15.41
N ARG A 33 14.20 -15.09 -15.04
CA ARG A 33 12.85 -14.75 -15.51
C ARG A 33 11.94 -14.54 -14.30
N PHE A 34 12.12 -13.39 -13.66
CA PHE A 34 11.27 -12.94 -12.56
C PHE A 34 9.93 -12.41 -13.10
N VAL A 35 8.83 -12.97 -12.60
CA VAL A 35 7.46 -12.61 -12.98
C VAL A 35 6.63 -12.31 -11.75
N VAL A 36 5.76 -11.30 -11.82
CA VAL A 36 4.90 -10.90 -10.72
C VAL A 36 3.44 -10.89 -11.13
N ILE A 37 2.60 -11.43 -10.25
CA ILE A 37 1.13 -11.38 -10.30
C ILE A 37 0.66 -10.54 -9.12
N GLY A 38 -0.32 -9.66 -9.32
CA GLY A 38 -0.75 -8.82 -8.21
C GLY A 38 -1.78 -7.77 -8.54
N ASP A 39 -1.92 -6.81 -7.64
CA ASP A 39 -2.89 -5.73 -7.76
C ASP A 39 -2.23 -4.34 -7.88
N SER A 40 -2.91 -3.29 -7.42
CA SER A 40 -2.41 -1.92 -7.49
C SER A 40 -1.12 -1.70 -6.69
N TYR A 41 -0.89 -2.44 -5.60
CA TYR A 41 0.37 -2.35 -4.87
C TYR A 41 1.53 -2.93 -5.68
N GLY A 42 1.29 -4.05 -6.37
CA GLY A 42 2.25 -4.64 -7.30
C GLY A 42 2.51 -3.75 -8.52
N ALA A 43 1.49 -3.05 -9.01
CA ALA A 43 1.60 -2.17 -10.16
C ALA A 43 2.43 -0.90 -9.87
N GLY A 44 2.59 -0.51 -8.61
CA GLY A 44 3.20 0.76 -8.22
C GLY A 44 2.23 1.94 -8.29
N PHE A 45 0.96 1.69 -7.98
CA PHE A 45 -0.04 2.75 -7.85
C PHE A 45 0.26 3.58 -6.60
N GLN A 46 0.20 4.91 -6.69
CA GLN A 46 0.54 5.78 -5.57
C GLN A 46 -0.15 7.12 -5.78
N SER A 47 -0.55 7.76 -4.68
CA SER A 47 -1.18 9.08 -4.70
C SER A 47 -2.33 9.18 -5.71
N GLY A 48 -3.16 8.14 -5.84
CA GLY A 48 -4.35 8.17 -6.68
C GLY A 48 -4.12 7.90 -8.17
N SER A 49 -2.88 7.63 -8.63
CA SER A 49 -2.67 7.23 -10.02
C SER A 49 -1.62 6.12 -10.22
N LEU A 50 -1.69 5.50 -11.41
CA LEU A 50 -0.60 4.70 -11.96
C LEU A 50 0.21 5.56 -12.93
N ASN A 51 1.47 5.82 -12.60
CA ASN A 51 2.39 6.53 -13.49
C ASN A 51 3.86 6.15 -13.25
N ILE A 52 4.70 6.39 -14.25
CA ILE A 52 6.11 6.00 -14.30
C ILE A 52 6.94 6.53 -13.12
N ASN A 53 6.59 7.67 -12.53
CA ASN A 53 7.33 8.23 -11.40
C ASN A 53 7.20 7.35 -10.16
N HIS A 54 6.09 6.63 -10.01
CA HIS A 54 5.82 5.73 -8.89
C HIS A 54 6.13 4.27 -9.23
N GLN A 55 5.89 3.85 -10.48
CA GLN A 55 6.06 2.46 -10.93
C GLN A 55 7.49 1.93 -10.80
N VAL A 56 8.50 2.80 -10.87
CA VAL A 56 9.91 2.41 -10.67
C VAL A 56 10.23 2.08 -9.20
N TYR A 57 9.35 2.47 -8.27
CA TYR A 57 9.44 2.19 -6.84
C TYR A 57 8.43 1.15 -6.37
N SER A 58 7.71 0.50 -7.29
CA SER A 58 6.83 -0.61 -6.94
C SER A 58 7.62 -1.72 -6.24
N TRP A 59 6.98 -2.44 -5.30
CA TRP A 59 7.68 -3.51 -4.58
C TRP A 59 8.30 -4.57 -5.52
N PRO A 60 7.70 -4.92 -6.68
CA PRO A 60 8.35 -5.81 -7.66
C PRO A 60 9.59 -5.19 -8.30
N ALA A 61 9.54 -3.90 -8.65
CA ALA A 61 10.67 -3.20 -9.26
C ALA A 61 11.87 -3.15 -8.30
N ILE A 62 11.62 -2.89 -7.02
CA ILE A 62 12.66 -2.88 -5.98
C ILE A 62 13.28 -4.26 -5.83
N ILE A 63 12.49 -5.34 -5.75
CA ILE A 63 13.01 -6.72 -5.70
C ILE A 63 13.85 -7.02 -6.93
N ALA A 64 13.36 -6.67 -8.13
CA ALA A 64 14.08 -6.90 -9.38
C ALA A 64 15.46 -6.21 -9.35
N GLN A 65 15.53 -4.96 -8.90
CA GLN A 65 16.79 -4.22 -8.75
C GLN A 65 17.72 -4.85 -7.71
N GLN A 66 17.21 -5.24 -6.54
CA GLN A 66 18.03 -5.89 -5.50
C GLN A 66 18.52 -7.28 -5.93
N ALA A 67 17.78 -7.96 -6.80
CA ALA A 67 18.19 -9.20 -7.45
C ALA A 67 19.14 -8.99 -8.65
N GLY A 68 19.53 -7.75 -8.95
CA GLY A 68 20.48 -7.41 -10.01
C GLY A 68 19.87 -7.24 -11.42
N LEU A 69 18.54 -7.21 -11.56
CA LEU A 69 17.86 -6.95 -12.81
C LEU A 69 17.79 -5.44 -13.11
N LYS A 70 17.86 -5.09 -14.39
CA LYS A 70 17.57 -3.73 -14.86
C LYS A 70 16.07 -3.56 -15.07
N LEU A 71 15.51 -2.39 -14.80
CA LEU A 71 14.14 -2.06 -15.20
C LEU A 71 14.11 -1.64 -16.67
N CYS A 72 13.05 -2.03 -17.39
CA CYS A 72 12.85 -1.55 -18.75
C CYS A 72 12.41 -0.08 -18.74
N GLY A 73 12.99 0.73 -19.62
CA GLY A 73 12.51 2.10 -19.90
C GLY A 73 11.42 2.11 -20.98
N PRO A 74 10.78 3.27 -21.25
CA PRO A 74 9.68 3.39 -22.22
C PRO A 74 10.02 2.99 -23.66
N THR A 75 11.30 3.02 -24.04
CA THR A 75 11.77 2.67 -25.38
C THR A 75 12.28 1.22 -25.46
N ALA A 76 12.13 0.43 -24.40
CA ALA A 76 12.55 -0.96 -24.39
C ALA A 76 11.70 -1.82 -25.33
N THR A 77 12.31 -2.87 -25.84
CA THR A 77 11.76 -3.84 -26.77
C THR A 77 11.68 -5.21 -26.10
N ALA A 78 10.93 -6.16 -26.69
CA ALA A 78 10.76 -7.49 -26.13
C ALA A 78 12.08 -8.27 -25.97
N THR A 79 13.12 -7.92 -26.74
CA THR A 79 14.45 -8.55 -26.70
C THR A 79 15.35 -8.00 -25.60
N ASP A 80 14.99 -6.89 -24.96
CA ASP A 80 15.78 -6.34 -23.87
C ASP A 80 15.67 -7.20 -22.62
N ASN A 81 16.84 -7.56 -22.06
CA ASN A 81 16.95 -8.34 -20.84
C ASN A 81 16.76 -7.43 -19.62
N CYS A 82 15.51 -7.02 -19.40
CA CYS A 82 15.08 -6.15 -18.32
C CYS A 82 13.72 -6.59 -17.75
N PHE A 83 13.45 -6.17 -16.52
CA PHE A 83 12.16 -6.33 -15.86
C PHE A 83 11.18 -5.30 -16.43
N ALA A 84 10.27 -5.79 -17.28
CA ALA A 84 9.28 -4.98 -17.97
C ALA A 84 8.04 -4.75 -17.10
N GLN A 85 7.56 -3.50 -17.07
CA GLN A 85 6.34 -3.09 -16.38
C GLN A 85 5.40 -2.38 -17.34
N PRO A 86 4.07 -2.39 -17.18
CA PRO A 86 3.15 -1.63 -18.02
C PRO A 86 3.22 -0.13 -17.71
N LEU A 87 4.29 0.54 -18.15
CA LEU A 87 4.57 1.94 -17.81
C LEU A 87 3.49 2.89 -18.35
N VAL A 88 3.14 3.90 -17.56
CA VAL A 88 2.18 4.96 -17.92
C VAL A 88 2.86 6.33 -17.76
N SER A 89 2.69 7.24 -18.72
CA SER A 89 3.24 8.60 -18.60
C SER A 89 2.60 9.38 -17.45
N TYR A 90 3.36 10.28 -16.82
CA TYR A 90 2.81 11.25 -15.88
C TYR A 90 1.86 12.22 -16.61
N PRO A 91 0.72 12.65 -16.03
CA PRO A 91 0.27 12.44 -14.64
C PRO A 91 -0.26 11.06 -14.28
N GLY A 92 -0.48 10.16 -15.24
CA GLY A 92 -0.94 8.80 -14.98
C GLY A 92 -2.41 8.54 -15.29
N ILE A 93 -2.83 7.29 -15.06
CA ILE A 93 -4.24 6.89 -15.10
C ILE A 93 -4.77 6.87 -13.68
N GLY A 94 -5.80 7.67 -13.42
CA GLY A 94 -6.30 7.99 -12.07
C GLY A 94 -6.05 9.46 -11.71
N PRO A 95 -6.72 10.00 -10.68
CA PRO A 95 -6.55 11.39 -10.25
C PRO A 95 -5.26 11.56 -9.44
N GLU A 96 -4.11 11.68 -10.10
CA GLU A 96 -2.81 11.91 -9.44
C GLU A 96 -2.91 13.06 -8.44
N LEU A 97 -2.56 12.79 -7.19
CA LEU A 97 -2.64 13.73 -6.09
C LEU A 97 -1.24 14.30 -5.82
N VAL A 98 -1.18 15.62 -5.70
CA VAL A 98 0.03 16.35 -5.36
C VAL A 98 -0.24 17.26 -4.16
N LEU A 99 0.76 17.41 -3.29
CA LEU A 99 0.68 18.28 -2.14
C LEU A 99 1.31 19.63 -2.47
N GLN A 100 0.49 20.67 -2.61
CA GLN A 100 0.99 22.04 -2.83
C GLN A 100 1.45 22.69 -1.52
N ASN A 101 0.68 22.52 -0.46
CA ASN A 101 1.07 22.89 0.89
C ASN A 101 0.22 22.12 1.91
N LEU A 102 0.65 22.10 3.18
CA LEU A 102 -0.07 21.41 4.26
C LEU A 102 -1.41 22.07 4.62
N THR A 103 -1.62 23.33 4.25
CA THR A 103 -2.86 24.08 4.57
C THR A 103 -4.02 23.70 3.65
N VAL A 104 -3.74 23.46 2.36
CA VAL A 104 -4.76 23.10 1.35
C VAL A 104 -4.95 21.58 1.27
N GLY A 105 -3.95 20.80 1.67
CA GLY A 105 -3.96 19.34 1.55
C GLY A 105 -3.72 18.86 0.11
N PRO A 106 -3.88 17.56 -0.17
CA PRO A 106 -3.68 17.01 -1.50
C PRO A 106 -4.71 17.55 -2.51
N VAL A 107 -4.23 17.89 -3.70
CA VAL A 107 -5.07 18.30 -4.83
C VAL A 107 -4.78 17.43 -6.05
N SER A 108 -5.77 17.26 -6.92
CA SER A 108 -5.59 16.53 -8.17
C SER A 108 -4.75 17.34 -9.16
N GLN A 109 -3.71 16.72 -9.67
CA GLN A 109 -2.95 17.17 -10.82
C GLN A 109 -3.83 17.13 -12.07
N SER A 110 -3.77 18.20 -12.87
CA SER A 110 -4.52 18.27 -14.13
C SER A 110 -3.86 17.42 -15.21
N GLY A 111 -4.70 16.84 -16.09
CA GLY A 111 -4.28 16.01 -17.20
C GLY A 111 -4.50 14.51 -16.96
N GLN A 112 -4.17 13.71 -17.96
CA GLN A 112 -4.16 12.25 -17.88
C GLN A 112 -2.93 11.72 -18.61
N GLY A 113 -2.35 10.65 -18.08
CA GLY A 113 -1.30 9.88 -18.70
C GLY A 113 -1.82 8.89 -19.73
N THR A 114 -0.89 8.28 -20.45
CA THR A 114 -1.14 7.24 -21.45
C THR A 114 -0.20 6.06 -21.24
N PRO A 115 -0.64 4.82 -21.50
CA PRO A 115 0.25 3.66 -21.49
C PRO A 115 1.37 3.81 -22.53
N LEU A 116 2.61 3.58 -22.11
CA LEU A 116 3.81 3.85 -22.90
C LEU A 116 4.32 2.62 -23.68
N MET A 117 4.01 1.42 -23.22
CA MET A 117 4.61 0.18 -23.75
C MET A 117 3.59 -0.78 -24.37
N THR A 118 2.46 -0.29 -24.88
CA THR A 118 1.34 -1.12 -25.38
C THR A 118 1.74 -2.12 -26.46
N THR A 119 2.79 -1.86 -27.23
CA THR A 119 3.30 -2.74 -28.30
C THR A 119 4.49 -3.60 -27.87
N PHE A 120 4.81 -3.67 -26.57
CA PHE A 120 5.90 -4.51 -26.04
C PHE A 120 5.67 -5.98 -26.44
N GLY A 121 6.49 -6.54 -27.31
CA GLY A 121 6.23 -7.79 -28.06
C GLY A 121 6.19 -9.10 -27.25
N ARG A 122 6.10 -9.04 -25.92
CA ARG A 122 5.90 -10.17 -25.01
C ARG A 122 5.09 -9.72 -23.79
N PRO A 123 4.51 -10.62 -22.97
CA PRO A 123 3.98 -10.27 -21.65
C PRO A 123 5.01 -9.50 -20.81
N TYR A 124 4.52 -8.56 -20.00
CA TYR A 124 5.37 -7.86 -19.04
C TYR A 124 5.83 -8.81 -17.93
N ASN A 125 6.94 -8.49 -17.29
CA ASN A 125 7.38 -9.22 -16.10
C ASN A 125 6.45 -8.90 -14.92
N ASN A 126 6.09 -7.62 -14.73
CA ASN A 126 5.08 -7.20 -13.77
C ASN A 126 3.70 -7.24 -14.42
N LEU A 127 2.89 -8.25 -14.10
CA LEU A 127 1.53 -8.43 -14.61
C LEU A 127 0.47 -7.86 -13.67
N SER A 128 0.87 -7.20 -12.58
CA SER A 128 -0.06 -6.75 -11.55
C SER A 128 -1.12 -5.79 -12.10
N VAL A 129 -2.40 -6.09 -11.88
CA VAL A 129 -3.53 -5.32 -12.40
C VAL A 129 -4.25 -4.58 -11.26
N PRO A 130 -4.24 -3.23 -11.22
CA PRO A 130 -5.01 -2.47 -10.25
C PRO A 130 -6.48 -2.90 -10.15
N GLY A 131 -6.94 -3.19 -8.94
CA GLY A 131 -8.29 -3.69 -8.65
C GLY A 131 -8.48 -5.20 -8.80
N ALA A 132 -7.44 -5.97 -9.15
CA ALA A 132 -7.55 -7.42 -9.29
C ALA A 132 -7.83 -8.11 -7.94
N THR A 133 -8.88 -8.92 -7.92
CA THR A 133 -9.13 -9.94 -6.89
C THR A 133 -8.48 -11.27 -7.30
N VAL A 134 -8.47 -12.27 -6.41
CA VAL A 134 -8.06 -13.64 -6.79
C VAL A 134 -8.93 -14.22 -7.91
N GLY A 135 -10.19 -13.77 -8.03
CA GLY A 135 -11.06 -14.15 -9.15
C GLY A 135 -10.68 -13.44 -10.45
N ALA A 136 -10.37 -12.15 -10.38
CA ALA A 136 -9.97 -11.36 -11.55
C ALA A 136 -8.69 -11.90 -12.20
N ALA A 137 -7.69 -12.27 -11.39
CA ALA A 137 -6.42 -12.83 -11.88
C ALA A 137 -6.58 -14.15 -12.67
N LEU A 138 -7.71 -14.86 -12.48
CA LEU A 138 -8.07 -16.09 -13.19
C LEU A 138 -9.00 -15.87 -14.39
N ALA A 139 -9.58 -14.68 -14.56
CA ALA A 139 -10.68 -14.46 -15.49
C ALA A 139 -10.47 -13.30 -16.46
N ILE A 140 -9.86 -12.20 -16.02
CA ILE A 140 -9.63 -11.02 -16.86
C ILE A 140 -8.43 -11.29 -17.77
N THR A 141 -8.61 -11.02 -19.05
CA THR A 141 -7.62 -11.26 -20.11
C THR A 141 -7.09 -9.98 -20.74
N GLY A 142 -7.79 -8.86 -20.53
CA GLY A 142 -7.54 -7.59 -21.23
C GLY A 142 -8.14 -7.54 -22.64
N ALA A 143 -8.85 -8.58 -23.09
CA ALA A 143 -9.57 -8.59 -24.37
C ALA A 143 -11.03 -8.11 -24.22
N GLU A 144 -11.49 -7.85 -23.01
CA GLU A 144 -12.88 -7.47 -22.72
C GLU A 144 -13.22 -6.13 -23.38
N ALA A 145 -14.39 -6.04 -24.02
CA ALA A 145 -14.86 -4.79 -24.64
C ALA A 145 -15.15 -3.71 -23.57
N PRO A 146 -14.84 -2.41 -23.83
CA PRO A 146 -15.21 -1.31 -22.96
C PRO A 146 -16.70 -1.29 -22.62
N SER A 147 -17.02 -1.15 -21.33
CA SER A 147 -18.39 -0.97 -20.86
C SER A 147 -18.47 0.09 -19.76
N ALA A 148 -19.60 0.81 -19.71
CA ALA A 148 -19.82 1.83 -18.70
C ALA A 148 -19.92 1.18 -17.30
N GLY A 149 -19.16 1.70 -16.34
CA GLY A 149 -19.15 1.18 -14.97
C GLY A 149 -18.45 -0.18 -14.82
N GLU A 150 -17.59 -0.55 -15.76
CA GLU A 150 -16.80 -1.77 -15.65
C GLU A 150 -15.89 -1.76 -14.40
N PRO A 151 -15.54 -2.94 -13.87
CA PRO A 151 -14.60 -3.04 -12.76
C PRO A 151 -13.23 -2.44 -13.11
N THR A 152 -12.57 -1.79 -12.14
CA THR A 152 -11.23 -1.22 -12.28
C THR A 152 -10.23 -2.19 -12.90
N ALA A 153 -10.28 -3.47 -12.49
CA ALA A 153 -9.39 -4.51 -13.03
C ALA A 153 -9.58 -4.75 -14.53
N VAL A 154 -10.78 -4.56 -15.07
CA VAL A 154 -11.04 -4.66 -16.52
C VAL A 154 -10.40 -3.47 -17.24
N THR A 155 -10.59 -2.25 -16.73
CA THR A 155 -10.01 -1.03 -17.30
C THR A 155 -8.48 -1.12 -17.38
N PHE A 156 -7.82 -1.48 -16.27
CA PHE A 156 -6.38 -1.61 -16.22
C PHE A 156 -5.88 -2.86 -16.96
N GLY A 157 -6.62 -3.97 -16.87
CA GLY A 157 -6.29 -5.23 -17.53
C GLY A 157 -6.10 -5.09 -19.04
N ARG A 158 -6.85 -4.20 -19.71
CA ARG A 158 -6.72 -3.99 -21.17
C ARG A 158 -5.31 -3.62 -21.63
N PHE A 159 -4.66 -2.67 -20.97
CA PHE A 159 -3.32 -2.24 -21.43
C PHE A 159 -2.18 -3.03 -20.77
N ILE A 160 -2.46 -3.73 -19.66
CA ILE A 160 -1.49 -4.57 -18.95
C ILE A 160 -1.44 -5.95 -19.62
N LEU A 161 -2.59 -6.64 -19.69
CA LEU A 161 -2.71 -8.00 -20.20
C LEU A 161 -2.87 -8.06 -21.71
N ARG A 162 -3.46 -7.04 -22.34
CA ARG A 162 -3.48 -6.85 -23.80
C ARG A 162 -4.09 -8.02 -24.58
N GLY A 163 -5.00 -8.76 -23.97
CA GLY A 163 -5.66 -9.92 -24.58
C GLY A 163 -4.75 -11.15 -24.74
N LEU A 164 -3.57 -11.17 -24.12
CA LEU A 164 -2.61 -12.29 -24.22
C LEU A 164 -2.92 -13.44 -23.25
N GLY A 165 -4.03 -13.36 -22.52
CA GLY A 165 -4.43 -14.30 -21.47
C GLY A 165 -4.54 -13.62 -20.11
N THR A 166 -4.91 -14.38 -19.09
CA THR A 166 -5.01 -13.87 -17.71
C THR A 166 -3.64 -13.59 -17.10
N GLU A 167 -3.59 -12.91 -15.94
CA GLU A 167 -2.34 -12.73 -15.18
C GLU A 167 -1.61 -14.06 -14.97
N VAL A 168 -2.34 -15.10 -14.55
CA VAL A 168 -1.78 -16.44 -14.30
C VAL A 168 -1.30 -17.11 -15.58
N GLN A 169 -2.09 -17.04 -16.65
CA GLN A 169 -1.73 -17.65 -17.94
C GLN A 169 -0.49 -17.00 -18.55
N GLN A 170 -0.43 -15.67 -18.53
CA GLN A 170 0.73 -14.92 -19.01
C GLN A 170 1.96 -15.14 -18.16
N ALA A 171 1.79 -15.33 -16.85
CA ALA A 171 2.91 -15.66 -15.98
C ALA A 171 3.52 -17.01 -16.35
N VAL A 172 2.69 -18.06 -16.51
CA VAL A 172 3.14 -19.39 -16.94
C VAL A 172 3.78 -19.37 -18.33
N ALA A 173 3.19 -18.64 -19.28
CA ALA A 173 3.67 -18.55 -20.66
C ALA A 173 5.08 -17.94 -20.78
N GLN A 174 5.54 -17.21 -19.76
CA GLN A 174 6.91 -16.68 -19.71
C GLN A 174 7.95 -17.71 -19.23
N HIS A 175 7.53 -18.93 -18.90
CA HIS A 175 8.37 -19.98 -18.32
C HIS A 175 9.21 -19.48 -17.14
N PRO A 176 8.60 -18.89 -16.10
CA PRO A 176 9.31 -18.13 -15.08
C PRO A 176 10.32 -19.00 -14.33
N THR A 177 11.38 -18.38 -13.82
CA THR A 177 12.33 -19.03 -12.89
C THR A 177 12.09 -18.60 -11.45
N PHE A 178 11.43 -17.45 -11.27
CA PHE A 178 10.95 -16.99 -9.97
C PHE A 178 9.63 -16.24 -10.11
N ILE A 179 8.68 -16.50 -9.22
CA ILE A 179 7.37 -15.84 -9.20
C ILE A 179 7.16 -15.16 -7.85
N ALA A 180 6.75 -13.89 -7.85
CA ALA A 180 6.21 -13.26 -6.64
C ALA A 180 4.72 -12.96 -6.85
N MET A 181 3.91 -13.13 -5.81
CA MET A 181 2.48 -12.84 -5.87
C MET A 181 2.01 -12.10 -4.63
N TRP A 182 1.19 -11.06 -4.84
CA TRP A 182 0.39 -10.44 -3.79
C TRP A 182 -1.02 -10.15 -4.30
N LEU A 183 -1.99 -10.94 -3.84
CA LEU A 183 -3.40 -10.84 -4.23
C LEU A 183 -4.28 -11.12 -3.00
N GLY A 184 -5.49 -10.55 -3.02
CA GLY A 184 -6.51 -10.75 -1.99
C GLY A 184 -6.90 -9.48 -1.24
N GLY A 185 -6.15 -8.39 -1.40
CA GLY A 185 -6.52 -7.07 -0.89
C GLY A 185 -7.91 -6.63 -1.37
N ASN A 186 -8.12 -6.72 -2.68
CA ASN A 186 -9.39 -6.32 -3.32
C ASN A 186 -10.57 -7.25 -2.97
N ASP A 187 -10.34 -8.45 -2.44
CA ASP A 187 -11.38 -9.40 -2.02
C ASP A 187 -12.10 -8.98 -0.72
N TYR A 188 -11.55 -8.01 0.01
CA TYR A 188 -12.24 -7.35 1.13
C TYR A 188 -12.38 -5.83 0.97
N LEU A 189 -11.44 -5.19 0.28
CA LEU A 189 -11.43 -3.73 0.14
C LEU A 189 -12.66 -3.18 -0.58
N GLY A 190 -13.13 -3.87 -1.64
CA GLY A 190 -14.32 -3.44 -2.37
C GLY A 190 -15.56 -3.33 -1.48
N SER A 191 -15.68 -4.23 -0.50
CA SER A 191 -16.73 -4.19 0.52
C SER A 191 -16.57 -2.98 1.44
N ALA A 192 -15.36 -2.76 1.97
CA ALA A 192 -15.07 -1.64 2.87
C ALA A 192 -15.32 -0.27 2.19
N LEU A 193 -14.86 -0.09 0.94
CA LEU A 193 -15.07 1.14 0.17
C LEU A 193 -16.54 1.35 -0.24
N ALA A 194 -17.34 0.30 -0.24
CA ALA A 194 -18.79 0.37 -0.48
C ALA A 194 -19.60 0.55 0.81
N GLY A 195 -18.96 0.69 1.98
CA GLY A 195 -19.63 0.84 3.27
C GLY A 195 -20.45 -0.38 3.66
N THR A 196 -19.93 -1.59 3.38
CA THR A 196 -20.64 -2.83 3.73
C THR A 196 -19.66 -3.97 4.00
N ASP A 197 -20.10 -5.01 4.69
CA ASP A 197 -19.41 -6.31 4.81
C ASP A 197 -20.04 -7.41 3.93
N LYS A 198 -21.14 -7.10 3.23
CA LYS A 198 -21.93 -8.06 2.44
C LYS A 198 -21.29 -8.41 1.09
N ALA A 199 -20.31 -7.64 0.64
CA ALA A 199 -19.62 -7.84 -0.63
C ALA A 199 -18.25 -8.53 -0.49
N LEU A 200 -17.91 -8.99 0.72
CA LEU A 200 -16.70 -9.79 0.98
C LEU A 200 -16.72 -11.09 0.17
N THR A 201 -15.62 -11.43 -0.52
CA THR A 201 -15.49 -12.75 -1.16
C THR A 201 -15.66 -13.88 -0.13
N PRO A 202 -16.60 -14.82 -0.29
CA PRO A 202 -16.74 -15.94 0.65
C PRO A 202 -15.43 -16.72 0.82
N THR A 203 -15.11 -17.15 2.04
CA THR A 203 -13.81 -17.77 2.38
C THR A 203 -13.54 -19.05 1.58
N ASP A 204 -14.57 -19.85 1.33
CA ASP A 204 -14.51 -21.05 0.48
C ASP A 204 -14.23 -20.70 -1.00
N VAL A 205 -14.87 -19.66 -1.51
CA VAL A 205 -14.63 -19.13 -2.87
C VAL A 205 -13.22 -18.57 -3.00
N PHE A 206 -12.75 -17.82 -2.00
CA PHE A 206 -11.37 -17.33 -1.93
C PHE A 206 -10.38 -18.50 -1.91
N ALA A 207 -10.62 -19.50 -1.06
CA ALA A 207 -9.78 -20.70 -0.96
C ALA A 207 -9.70 -21.48 -2.28
N GLN A 208 -10.84 -21.68 -2.95
CA GLN A 208 -10.89 -22.36 -4.24
C GLN A 208 -10.04 -21.61 -5.27
N ARG A 209 -10.22 -20.29 -5.39
CA ARG A 209 -9.54 -19.46 -6.40
C ARG A 209 -8.05 -19.31 -6.11
N TYR A 210 -7.68 -19.05 -4.86
CA TYR A 210 -6.27 -18.91 -4.47
C TYR A 210 -5.50 -20.22 -4.68
N ASN A 211 -6.08 -21.38 -4.33
CA ASN A 211 -5.48 -22.67 -4.65
C ASN A 211 -5.38 -22.90 -6.16
N ALA A 212 -6.42 -22.57 -6.94
CA ALA A 212 -6.39 -22.71 -8.39
C ALA A 212 -5.30 -21.87 -9.05
N ILE A 213 -5.04 -20.65 -8.55
CA ILE A 213 -3.90 -19.83 -9.00
C ILE A 213 -2.58 -20.57 -8.72
N LEU A 214 -2.34 -20.97 -7.47
CA LEU A 214 -1.08 -21.61 -7.10
C LEU A 214 -0.87 -22.95 -7.82
N ASP A 215 -1.92 -23.73 -8.04
CA ASP A 215 -1.85 -24.99 -8.78
C ASP A 215 -1.44 -24.78 -10.24
N GLN A 216 -2.00 -23.78 -10.90
CA GLN A 216 -1.60 -23.43 -12.27
C GLN A 216 -0.14 -22.96 -12.34
N LEU A 217 0.30 -22.14 -11.37
CA LEU A 217 1.69 -21.65 -11.33
C LEU A 217 2.68 -22.78 -11.02
N VAL A 218 2.35 -23.69 -10.10
CA VAL A 218 3.20 -24.85 -9.78
C VAL A 218 3.25 -25.82 -10.96
N ALA A 219 2.11 -26.14 -11.58
CA ALA A 219 2.07 -27.06 -12.72
C ALA A 219 2.76 -26.48 -13.97
N GLY A 220 2.58 -25.18 -14.22
CA GLY A 220 3.14 -24.49 -15.38
C GLY A 220 4.63 -24.12 -15.25
N ALA A 221 5.13 -24.03 -14.02
CA ALA A 221 6.53 -23.69 -13.73
C ALA A 221 7.06 -24.54 -12.57
N PRO A 222 7.24 -25.86 -12.74
CA PRO A 222 7.55 -26.81 -11.66
C PRO A 222 8.86 -26.50 -10.91
N ASP A 223 9.84 -25.95 -11.61
CA ASP A 223 11.18 -25.64 -11.06
C ASP A 223 11.33 -24.19 -10.57
N ALA A 224 10.32 -23.35 -10.77
CA ALA A 224 10.38 -21.95 -10.39
C ALA A 224 10.33 -21.79 -8.85
N GLY A 225 11.19 -20.92 -8.33
CA GLY A 225 11.00 -20.38 -6.99
C GLY A 225 9.72 -19.54 -6.93
N MET A 226 9.08 -19.49 -5.77
CA MET A 226 7.93 -18.64 -5.50
C MET A 226 8.01 -17.94 -4.15
N VAL A 227 7.29 -16.82 -4.02
CA VAL A 227 6.99 -16.18 -2.74
C VAL A 227 5.60 -15.52 -2.83
N VAL A 228 4.82 -15.62 -1.77
CA VAL A 228 3.54 -14.92 -1.63
C VAL A 228 3.57 -14.00 -0.42
N GLY A 229 2.57 -13.15 -0.21
CA GLY A 229 2.46 -12.32 0.98
C GLY A 229 1.08 -12.43 1.62
N ASN A 230 1.03 -12.28 2.94
CA ASN A 230 -0.22 -12.22 3.68
C ASN A 230 -0.87 -10.82 3.54
N LEU A 231 -2.09 -10.65 4.07
CA LEU A 231 -2.93 -9.47 3.91
C LEU A 231 -3.03 -8.67 5.21
N PRO A 232 -2.89 -7.34 5.18
CA PRO A 232 -3.06 -6.50 6.35
C PRO A 232 -4.54 -6.28 6.69
N ALA A 233 -4.87 -6.35 7.98
CA ALA A 233 -6.19 -5.96 8.49
C ALA A 233 -6.23 -4.49 8.99
N VAL A 234 -5.10 -3.78 8.88
CA VAL A 234 -4.99 -2.38 9.32
C VAL A 234 -5.86 -1.50 8.43
N ILE A 235 -6.68 -0.65 9.06
CA ILE A 235 -7.54 0.32 8.39
C ILE A 235 -6.67 1.44 7.81
N PRO A 236 -6.63 1.62 6.47
CA PRO A 236 -5.86 2.70 5.85
C PRO A 236 -6.41 4.09 6.22
N PRO A 237 -5.55 5.13 6.20
CA PRO A 237 -5.94 6.47 6.64
C PRO A 237 -7.17 7.04 5.94
N ILE A 238 -7.41 6.70 4.67
CA ILE A 238 -8.56 7.17 3.89
C ILE A 238 -9.91 6.97 4.62
N PHE A 239 -10.05 5.91 5.42
CA PHE A 239 -11.26 5.60 6.18
C PHE A 239 -11.42 6.43 7.46
N THR A 240 -10.38 7.13 7.87
CA THR A 240 -10.32 7.91 9.13
C THR A 240 -10.23 9.43 8.88
N LEU A 241 -10.17 9.86 7.61
CA LEU A 241 -10.07 11.28 7.26
C LEU A 241 -11.36 12.07 7.53
N VAL A 242 -12.50 11.38 7.69
CA VAL A 242 -13.76 11.99 8.10
C VAL A 242 -14.07 11.50 9.51
N PRO A 243 -14.05 12.38 10.53
CA PRO A 243 -14.46 12.00 11.87
C PRO A 243 -15.90 11.47 11.87
N PRO A 244 -16.25 10.46 12.69
CA PRO A 244 -17.61 9.93 12.75
C PRO A 244 -18.60 10.82 13.54
N PHE A 245 -18.12 11.99 13.98
CA PHE A 245 -18.86 12.94 14.79
C PHE A 245 -18.78 14.34 14.20
N VAL A 246 -19.74 15.17 14.60
CA VAL A 246 -19.87 16.53 14.11
C VAL A 246 -18.69 17.38 14.57
N ILE A 247 -18.01 18.01 13.61
CA ILE A 247 -16.93 18.97 13.85
C ILE A 247 -17.49 20.39 13.72
N ASN A 248 -17.14 21.26 14.66
CA ASN A 248 -17.35 22.69 14.50
C ASN A 248 -16.29 23.25 13.53
N PRO A 249 -16.67 23.76 12.34
CA PRO A 249 -15.71 24.21 11.33
C PRO A 249 -14.90 25.45 11.77
N ALA A 250 -15.38 26.22 12.75
CA ALA A 250 -14.67 27.40 13.25
C ALA A 250 -13.54 27.05 14.24
N THR A 251 -13.67 25.92 14.95
CA THR A 251 -12.72 25.51 16.00
C THR A 251 -11.98 24.22 15.66
N SER A 252 -12.43 23.49 14.64
CA SER A 252 -11.99 22.13 14.31
C SER A 252 -12.10 21.15 15.49
N GLN A 253 -13.00 21.43 16.44
CA GLN A 253 -13.25 20.57 17.61
C GLN A 253 -14.56 19.80 17.47
N PRO A 254 -14.68 18.63 18.12
CA PRO A 254 -15.94 17.93 18.23
C PRO A 254 -17.02 18.82 18.85
N VAL A 255 -18.22 18.82 18.27
CA VAL A 255 -19.39 19.39 18.94
C VAL A 255 -19.81 18.42 20.04
N LEU A 256 -19.89 18.93 21.28
CA LEU A 256 -20.21 18.12 22.45
C LEU A 256 -21.71 18.23 22.79
N GLY A 257 -22.31 17.11 23.16
CA GLY A 257 -23.65 17.05 23.73
C GLY A 257 -23.70 17.48 25.20
N PRO A 258 -24.89 17.51 25.82
CA PRO A 258 -25.07 17.88 27.23
C PRO A 258 -24.29 16.98 28.22
N ASP A 259 -23.95 15.76 27.81
CA ASP A 259 -23.15 14.80 28.56
C ASP A 259 -21.62 15.00 28.39
N GLY A 260 -21.21 16.05 27.66
CA GLY A 260 -19.82 16.36 27.38
C GLY A 260 -19.16 15.45 26.33
N LYS A 261 -19.93 14.60 25.63
CA LYS A 261 -19.39 13.67 24.62
C LYS A 261 -19.60 14.20 23.19
N PRO A 262 -18.73 13.83 22.23
CA PRO A 262 -18.96 14.16 20.83
C PRO A 262 -20.31 13.67 20.31
N ILE A 263 -20.99 14.51 19.53
CA ILE A 263 -22.24 14.14 18.85
C ILE A 263 -21.90 13.41 17.56
N TYR A 264 -22.25 12.12 17.47
CA TYR A 264 -22.04 11.29 16.30
C TYR A 264 -23.06 11.58 15.19
N TYR A 265 -22.67 11.41 13.93
CA TYR A 265 -23.58 11.56 12.79
C TYR A 265 -24.72 10.54 12.85
N ILE A 266 -25.87 10.90 12.29
CA ILE A 266 -26.99 10.00 12.09
C ILE A 266 -26.81 9.28 10.75
N ALA A 267 -26.96 7.97 10.71
CA ALA A 267 -26.82 7.17 9.50
C ALA A 267 -27.88 6.06 9.42
N GLU A 268 -28.13 5.58 8.21
CA GLU A 268 -28.64 4.23 7.98
C GLU A 268 -27.52 3.26 8.36
N LEU A 269 -27.83 2.29 9.22
CA LEU A 269 -26.89 1.30 9.71
C LEU A 269 -27.07 -0.01 8.92
N GLY A 270 -26.05 -0.87 8.92
CA GLY A 270 -26.05 -2.10 8.13
C GLY A 270 -27.17 -3.11 8.44
N ASP A 271 -27.88 -2.93 9.57
CA ASP A 271 -29.08 -3.68 9.97
C ASP A 271 -30.41 -3.08 9.45
N GLY A 272 -30.35 -1.98 8.70
CA GLY A 272 -31.47 -1.26 8.12
C GLY A 272 -32.14 -0.25 9.06
N THR A 273 -31.63 -0.08 10.28
CA THR A 273 -32.12 0.94 11.21
C THR A 273 -31.49 2.30 10.93
N VAL A 274 -32.16 3.37 11.37
CA VAL A 274 -31.61 4.73 11.35
C VAL A 274 -31.26 5.14 12.77
N GLY A 275 -30.02 5.54 13.01
CA GLY A 275 -29.54 5.89 14.35
C GLY A 275 -28.25 6.69 14.34
N GLN A 276 -27.82 7.12 15.52
CA GLN A 276 -26.49 7.70 15.68
C GLN A 276 -25.43 6.61 15.43
N LEU A 277 -24.36 6.97 14.73
CA LEU A 277 -23.22 6.09 14.52
C LEU A 277 -22.65 5.64 15.88
N PRO A 278 -22.48 4.33 16.10
CA PRO A 278 -21.80 3.84 17.29
C PRO A 278 -20.35 4.34 17.36
N PRO A 279 -19.78 4.55 18.57
CA PRO A 279 -18.35 4.80 18.73
C PRO A 279 -17.50 3.72 18.05
N GLY A 280 -16.48 4.14 17.31
CA GLY A 280 -15.64 3.24 16.50
C GLY A 280 -16.13 3.03 15.06
N SER A 281 -17.26 3.63 14.68
CA SER A 281 -17.67 3.67 13.27
C SER A 281 -16.68 4.47 12.42
N LEU A 282 -16.61 4.14 11.13
CA LEU A 282 -15.86 4.88 10.13
C LEU A 282 -16.84 5.60 9.20
N VAL A 283 -16.42 6.76 8.70
CA VAL A 283 -17.17 7.54 7.71
C VAL A 283 -16.29 7.67 6.47
N LEU A 284 -16.80 7.23 5.33
CA LEU A 284 -16.04 7.20 4.10
C LEU A 284 -15.81 8.61 3.55
N LEU A 285 -14.71 8.79 2.81
CA LEU A 285 -14.32 10.10 2.28
C LEU A 285 -15.42 10.74 1.41
N ASP A 286 -16.15 9.94 0.64
CA ASP A 286 -17.27 10.37 -0.21
C ASP A 286 -18.46 10.94 0.58
N ALA A 287 -18.55 10.66 1.89
CA ALA A 287 -19.59 11.23 2.75
C ALA A 287 -19.46 12.75 2.89
N ARG A 288 -18.27 13.33 2.68
CA ARG A 288 -18.00 14.77 2.90
C ARG A 288 -18.98 15.67 2.15
N ALA A 289 -19.28 15.36 0.89
CA ALA A 289 -20.20 16.16 0.09
C ALA A 289 -21.64 16.11 0.64
N GLN A 290 -22.06 14.95 1.14
CA GLN A 290 -23.39 14.79 1.73
C GLN A 290 -23.49 15.48 3.10
N ILE A 291 -22.48 15.32 3.95
CA ILE A 291 -22.38 16.01 5.25
C ILE A 291 -22.44 17.52 5.04
N ALA A 292 -21.69 18.06 4.08
CA ALA A 292 -21.70 19.49 3.76
C ALA A 292 -23.09 20.00 3.34
N SER A 293 -23.93 19.14 2.76
CA SER A 293 -25.32 19.46 2.40
C SER A 293 -26.34 19.24 3.52
N GLY A 294 -25.93 18.74 4.69
CA GLY A 294 -26.79 18.52 5.86
C GLY A 294 -27.06 17.07 6.25
N PHE A 295 -26.67 16.07 5.45
CA PHE A 295 -26.90 14.68 5.81
C PHE A 295 -26.15 14.27 7.07
N GLY A 296 -26.79 13.44 7.90
CA GLY A 296 -26.29 12.98 9.19
C GLY A 296 -26.27 14.03 10.30
N LEU A 297 -26.67 15.27 10.00
CA LEU A 297 -26.77 16.34 11.00
C LEU A 297 -28.20 16.43 11.55
N PRO A 298 -28.38 16.74 12.85
CA PRO A 298 -29.71 16.88 13.44
C PRO A 298 -30.43 18.13 12.88
N PRO A 299 -31.77 18.15 12.80
CA PRO A 299 -32.54 19.26 12.24
C PRO A 299 -32.73 20.40 13.26
N VAL A 300 -31.65 20.82 13.92
CA VAL A 300 -31.64 21.90 14.93
C VAL A 300 -30.66 23.00 14.52
N PRO A 301 -30.84 24.25 14.97
CA PRO A 301 -29.87 25.32 14.72
C PRO A 301 -28.44 24.95 15.18
N PRO A 302 -27.39 25.28 14.41
CA PRO A 302 -27.42 25.98 13.12
C PRO A 302 -27.65 25.06 11.90
N PHE A 303 -27.69 23.74 12.09
CA PHE A 303 -27.73 22.76 10.99
C PHE A 303 -29.04 22.77 10.21
N ASN A 304 -30.15 23.17 10.82
CA ASN A 304 -31.45 23.28 10.15
C ASN A 304 -31.48 24.26 8.95
N ALA A 305 -30.46 25.09 8.77
CA ALA A 305 -30.27 25.91 7.59
C ALA A 305 -29.77 25.12 6.35
N LEU A 306 -29.28 23.90 6.54
CA LEU A 306 -28.78 23.02 5.47
C LEU A 306 -29.94 22.24 4.83
N PRO A 307 -29.93 22.04 3.50
CA PRO A 307 -31.07 21.49 2.76
C PRO A 307 -31.43 20.04 3.13
N ASN A 308 -30.49 19.27 3.69
CA ASN A 308 -30.69 17.86 4.04
C ASN A 308 -30.60 17.57 5.54
N ALA A 309 -30.65 18.59 6.40
CA ALA A 309 -30.63 18.38 7.85
C ALA A 309 -31.78 17.47 8.30
N GLY A 310 -31.48 16.52 9.20
CA GLY A 310 -32.40 15.49 9.67
C GLY A 310 -32.52 14.24 8.79
N LYS A 311 -31.90 14.23 7.60
CA LYS A 311 -31.76 13.00 6.79
C LYS A 311 -30.50 12.22 7.22
N PRO A 312 -30.56 10.88 7.33
CA PRO A 312 -29.39 10.08 7.70
C PRO A 312 -28.35 10.04 6.57
N LEU A 313 -27.08 9.87 6.92
CA LEU A 313 -26.09 9.40 5.95
C LEU A 313 -26.50 8.01 5.43
N PRO A 314 -26.44 7.77 4.11
CA PRO A 314 -26.68 6.44 3.54
C PRO A 314 -25.69 5.41 4.08
N ASP A 315 -26.15 4.17 4.24
CA ASP A 315 -25.38 3.02 4.73
C ASP A 315 -24.04 2.86 3.98
N ARG A 316 -24.08 2.97 2.65
CA ARG A 316 -22.91 2.89 1.74
C ARG A 316 -21.79 3.94 1.99
N LEU A 317 -21.99 4.89 2.90
CA LEU A 317 -21.01 5.94 3.23
C LEU A 317 -20.42 5.78 4.63
N VAL A 318 -20.81 4.75 5.36
CA VAL A 318 -20.36 4.50 6.73
C VAL A 318 -20.00 3.03 6.90
N LEU A 319 -19.23 2.72 7.94
CA LEU A 319 -19.01 1.36 8.40
C LEU A 319 -19.21 1.34 9.92
N THR A 320 -20.05 0.44 10.39
CA THR A 320 -20.26 0.21 11.83
C THR A 320 -19.13 -0.65 12.43
N PRO A 321 -18.93 -0.63 13.76
CA PRO A 321 -17.95 -1.51 14.41
C PRO A 321 -18.18 -3.01 14.14
N THR A 322 -19.43 -3.43 13.99
CA THR A 322 -19.77 -4.81 13.63
C THR A 322 -19.27 -5.16 12.23
N GLU A 323 -19.53 -4.32 11.24
CA GLU A 323 -19.07 -4.54 9.86
C GLU A 323 -17.54 -4.52 9.77
N ILE A 324 -16.90 -3.58 10.48
CA ILE A 324 -15.42 -3.53 10.59
C ILE A 324 -14.90 -4.84 11.20
N GLY A 325 -15.52 -5.33 12.27
CA GLY A 325 -15.18 -6.61 12.89
C GLY A 325 -15.33 -7.80 11.95
N ASN A 326 -16.38 -7.83 11.13
CA ASN A 326 -16.62 -8.87 10.13
C ASN A 326 -15.57 -8.83 9.01
N ILE A 327 -15.22 -7.64 8.52
CA ILE A 327 -14.15 -7.45 7.53
C ILE A 327 -12.80 -7.92 8.09
N VAL A 328 -12.43 -7.51 9.30
CA VAL A 328 -11.18 -7.93 9.96
C VAL A 328 -11.13 -9.44 10.16
N THR A 329 -12.25 -10.05 10.58
CA THR A 329 -12.37 -11.50 10.73
C THR A 329 -12.15 -12.20 9.39
N ARG A 330 -12.78 -11.73 8.32
CA ARG A 330 -12.62 -12.27 6.98
C ARG A 330 -11.18 -12.17 6.45
N VAL A 331 -10.48 -11.07 6.73
CA VAL A 331 -9.04 -10.95 6.39
C VAL A 331 -8.21 -12.01 7.12
N GLY A 332 -8.52 -12.29 8.39
CA GLY A 332 -7.91 -13.40 9.14
C GLY A 332 -8.16 -14.76 8.49
N GLU A 333 -9.38 -15.02 8.04
CA GLU A 333 -9.74 -16.24 7.30
C GLU A 333 -8.97 -16.38 5.97
N TYR A 334 -8.85 -15.30 5.19
CA TYR A 334 -8.03 -15.30 3.97
C TYR A 334 -6.56 -15.58 4.27
N ASN A 335 -6.00 -15.00 5.32
CA ASN A 335 -4.61 -15.26 5.72
C ASN A 335 -4.39 -16.72 6.11
N ASN A 336 -5.35 -17.36 6.77
CA ASN A 336 -5.29 -18.80 7.04
C ASN A 336 -5.24 -19.60 5.73
N VAL A 337 -6.07 -19.25 4.75
CA VAL A 337 -6.05 -19.88 3.42
C VAL A 337 -4.70 -19.68 2.73
N ILE A 338 -4.18 -18.45 2.71
CA ILE A 338 -2.89 -18.13 2.08
C ILE A 338 -1.78 -18.98 2.70
N ASN A 339 -1.70 -19.01 4.03
CA ASN A 339 -0.67 -19.77 4.75
C ASN A 339 -0.78 -21.28 4.48
N GLN A 340 -2.00 -21.84 4.50
CA GLN A 340 -2.21 -23.26 4.22
C GLN A 340 -1.86 -23.62 2.77
N ALA A 341 -2.30 -22.81 1.80
CA ALA A 341 -2.05 -23.05 0.38
C ALA A 341 -0.56 -22.91 0.02
N ALA A 342 0.13 -21.95 0.64
CA ALA A 342 1.57 -21.75 0.49
C ALA A 342 2.38 -22.90 1.14
N THR A 343 2.01 -23.30 2.36
CA THR A 343 2.64 -24.42 3.08
C THR A 343 2.53 -25.73 2.29
N ALA A 344 1.35 -26.03 1.73
CA ALA A 344 1.12 -27.23 0.93
C ALA A 344 2.00 -27.33 -0.32
N ARG A 345 2.58 -26.20 -0.76
CA ARG A 345 3.41 -26.09 -1.98
C ARG A 345 4.84 -25.65 -1.67
N ASN A 346 5.24 -25.63 -0.39
CA ASN A 346 6.56 -25.15 0.08
C ASN A 346 6.91 -23.74 -0.45
N ILE A 347 5.94 -22.82 -0.38
CA ILE A 347 6.12 -21.42 -0.79
C ILE A 347 6.28 -20.54 0.47
N PRO A 348 7.37 -19.75 0.60
CA PRO A 348 7.50 -18.75 1.66
C PRO A 348 6.40 -17.69 1.60
N VAL A 349 6.01 -17.18 2.77
CA VAL A 349 5.03 -16.10 2.93
C VAL A 349 5.71 -14.87 3.54
N ALA A 350 5.67 -13.74 2.83
CA ALA A 350 6.10 -12.44 3.30
C ALA A 350 5.10 -11.85 4.31
N ASP A 351 5.63 -11.28 5.40
CA ASP A 351 4.81 -10.72 6.49
C ASP A 351 4.43 -9.25 6.26
N ILE A 352 3.54 -9.04 5.31
CA ILE A 352 2.95 -7.74 5.01
C ILE A 352 2.01 -7.27 6.11
N ALA A 353 1.22 -8.18 6.69
CA ALA A 353 0.35 -7.88 7.82
C ALA A 353 1.15 -7.34 9.02
N GLY A 354 2.27 -7.98 9.35
CA GLY A 354 3.20 -7.50 10.37
C GLY A 354 3.78 -6.12 10.07
N LEU A 355 4.15 -5.84 8.81
CA LEU A 355 4.62 -4.52 8.40
C LEU A 355 3.56 -3.43 8.65
N PHE A 356 2.33 -3.62 8.19
CA PHE A 356 1.26 -2.65 8.40
C PHE A 356 0.94 -2.47 9.89
N ASN A 357 0.97 -3.55 10.68
CA ASN A 357 0.82 -3.46 12.13
C ASN A 357 1.95 -2.63 12.77
N SER A 358 3.19 -2.78 12.30
CA SER A 358 4.37 -2.12 12.87
C SER A 358 4.34 -0.59 12.74
N VAL A 359 3.69 -0.06 11.70
CA VAL A 359 3.56 1.39 11.48
C VAL A 359 2.34 1.99 12.19
N THR A 360 1.47 1.17 12.78
CA THR A 360 0.26 1.66 13.44
C THR A 360 0.61 2.42 14.73
N VAL A 361 -0.01 3.58 14.91
CA VAL A 361 0.08 4.38 16.13
C VAL A 361 -1.27 4.38 16.85
N ASN A 362 -1.23 4.20 18.17
CA ASN A 362 -2.40 4.39 19.01
C ASN A 362 -2.74 5.90 19.05
N PRO A 363 -3.90 6.33 18.56
CA PRO A 363 -4.24 7.75 18.48
C PRO A 363 -4.42 8.42 19.85
N ALA A 364 -4.73 7.65 20.90
CA ALA A 364 -4.90 8.18 22.26
C ALA A 364 -3.57 8.40 22.99
N THR A 365 -2.55 7.57 22.72
CA THR A 365 -1.27 7.61 23.46
C THR A 365 -0.08 8.07 22.61
N GLY A 366 -0.20 8.10 21.28
CA GLY A 366 0.92 8.34 20.37
C GLY A 366 1.97 7.22 20.33
N ALA A 367 1.73 6.12 21.06
CA ALA A 367 2.62 4.96 21.11
C ALA A 367 2.44 4.07 19.86
N GLY A 368 3.50 3.36 19.47
CA GLY A 368 3.56 2.59 18.22
C GLY A 368 4.43 3.26 17.15
N GLY A 369 4.32 2.82 15.90
CA GLY A 369 5.16 3.27 14.78
C GLY A 369 6.48 2.49 14.65
N LEU A 370 7.00 2.45 13.43
CA LEU A 370 8.22 1.72 13.07
C LEU A 370 9.41 2.67 13.03
N GLN A 371 10.45 2.38 13.82
CA GLN A 371 11.69 3.15 13.79
C GLN A 371 12.59 2.65 12.65
N VAL A 372 12.95 3.54 11.72
CA VAL A 372 13.89 3.26 10.62
C VAL A 372 15.03 4.29 10.67
N GLY A 373 16.16 3.88 11.25
CA GLY A 373 17.27 4.80 11.52
C GLY A 373 16.81 5.95 12.43
N PRO A 374 17.03 7.24 12.06
CA PRO A 374 16.57 8.38 12.85
C PRO A 374 15.07 8.71 12.63
N VAL A 375 14.40 8.11 11.66
CA VAL A 375 13.03 8.45 11.28
C VAL A 375 12.03 7.47 11.89
N LYS A 376 10.96 8.00 12.48
CA LYS A 376 9.81 7.21 12.93
C LYS A 376 8.72 7.23 11.85
N ILE A 377 8.42 6.06 11.32
CA ILE A 377 7.43 5.84 10.26
C ILE A 377 6.12 5.41 10.91
N THR A 378 5.02 6.01 10.49
CA THR A 378 3.70 5.77 11.06
C THR A 378 2.63 5.68 9.97
N ASN A 379 1.45 5.23 10.35
CA ASN A 379 0.26 5.25 9.52
C ASN A 379 -0.44 6.62 9.47
N ALA A 380 0.15 7.70 10.00
CA ALA A 380 -0.46 9.02 9.91
C ALA A 380 -0.56 9.50 8.45
N PHE A 381 -1.73 10.01 8.06
CA PHE A 381 -1.93 10.57 6.72
C PHE A 381 -1.02 11.78 6.49
N VAL A 382 -0.40 11.85 5.31
CA VAL A 382 0.55 12.91 4.86
C VAL A 382 1.87 12.95 5.63
N THR A 383 1.87 12.84 6.96
CA THR A 383 3.06 13.05 7.81
C THR A 383 3.72 11.77 8.29
N GLY A 384 3.05 10.62 8.16
CA GLY A 384 3.56 9.34 8.68
C GLY A 384 4.60 8.66 7.80
N GLY A 385 4.70 9.05 6.53
CA GLY A 385 5.69 8.54 5.58
C GLY A 385 5.40 7.14 5.00
N PHE A 386 4.40 6.41 5.52
CA PHE A 386 4.05 5.09 5.01
C PHE A 386 3.00 5.13 3.88
N PHE A 387 1.88 5.84 4.11
CA PHE A 387 0.79 5.99 3.14
C PHE A 387 0.98 7.25 2.30
N SER A 388 0.66 7.14 1.01
CA SER A 388 0.68 8.23 0.04
C SER A 388 -0.54 9.14 0.15
N LEU A 389 -0.66 10.11 -0.76
CA LEU A 389 -1.66 11.18 -0.68
C LEU A 389 -3.10 10.72 -0.93
N ASP A 390 -3.30 9.49 -1.43
CA ASP A 390 -4.62 8.86 -1.49
C ASP A 390 -5.04 8.20 -0.17
N GLY A 391 -4.15 8.15 0.82
CA GLY A 391 -4.41 7.56 2.14
C GLY A 391 -4.67 6.05 2.08
N PHE A 392 -4.24 5.40 0.99
CA PHE A 392 -4.49 3.99 0.73
C PHE A 392 -3.23 3.28 0.24
N HIS A 393 -2.66 3.72 -0.89
CA HIS A 393 -1.42 3.16 -1.43
C HIS A 393 -0.21 3.70 -0.69
N LEU A 394 0.91 3.00 -0.83
CA LEU A 394 2.16 3.34 -0.13
C LEU A 394 2.87 4.50 -0.81
N THR A 395 3.72 5.19 -0.05
CA THR A 395 4.79 6.03 -0.62
C THR A 395 5.88 5.13 -1.21
N ASP A 396 6.82 5.72 -1.97
CA ASP A 396 8.04 5.03 -2.42
C ASP A 396 8.76 4.33 -1.24
N PHE A 397 8.77 5.00 -0.09
CA PHE A 397 9.36 4.47 1.14
C PHE A 397 8.53 3.32 1.73
N GLY A 398 7.21 3.41 1.72
CA GLY A 398 6.35 2.30 2.12
C GLY A 398 6.51 1.08 1.20
N TYR A 399 6.62 1.29 -0.12
CA TYR A 399 6.90 0.21 -1.08
C TYR A 399 8.28 -0.42 -0.88
N LEU A 400 9.28 0.35 -0.48
CA LEU A 400 10.59 -0.18 -0.07
C LEU A 400 10.44 -1.14 1.11
N LEU A 401 9.75 -0.72 2.18
CA LEU A 401 9.53 -1.58 3.34
C LEU A 401 8.71 -2.83 3.00
N PHE A 402 7.78 -2.70 2.05
CA PHE A 402 7.00 -3.82 1.52
C PHE A 402 7.89 -4.82 0.79
N ALA A 403 8.75 -4.34 -0.12
CA ALA A 403 9.72 -5.16 -0.84
C ALA A 403 10.69 -5.87 0.12
N ASP A 404 11.12 -5.20 1.19
CA ASP A 404 11.98 -5.79 2.22
C ASP A 404 11.34 -7.00 2.91
N GLN A 405 10.02 -7.02 3.12
CA GLN A 405 9.34 -8.20 3.68
C GLN A 405 9.41 -9.39 2.74
N TYR A 406 9.26 -9.16 1.43
CA TYR A 406 9.43 -10.18 0.41
C TYR A 406 10.88 -10.67 0.36
N ILE A 407 11.87 -9.77 0.33
CA ILE A 407 13.28 -10.13 0.31
C ILE A 407 13.65 -10.96 1.55
N ARG A 408 13.14 -10.61 2.73
CA ARG A 408 13.33 -11.40 3.96
C ARG A 408 12.75 -12.80 3.84
N ALA A 409 11.52 -12.94 3.33
CA ALA A 409 10.89 -14.25 3.12
C ALA A 409 11.64 -15.10 2.09
N ILE A 410 12.14 -14.47 1.02
CA ILE A 410 12.97 -15.12 0.01
C ILE A 410 14.28 -15.61 0.66
N ASN A 411 15.03 -14.73 1.32
CA ASN A 411 16.29 -15.09 1.96
C ASN A 411 16.12 -16.21 2.98
N ALA A 412 15.08 -16.15 3.81
CA ALA A 412 14.78 -17.20 4.78
C ALA A 412 14.39 -18.53 4.12
N GLY A 413 13.56 -18.50 3.07
CA GLY A 413 13.06 -19.72 2.42
C GLY A 413 14.06 -20.40 1.50
N TYR A 414 14.93 -19.64 0.85
CA TYR A 414 15.87 -20.12 -0.16
C TYR A 414 17.33 -20.16 0.31
N GLY A 415 17.63 -19.67 1.52
CA GLY A 415 18.98 -19.56 2.03
C GLY A 415 19.84 -18.58 1.23
N THR A 416 19.24 -17.50 0.71
CA THR A 416 19.94 -16.45 -0.06
C THR A 416 20.27 -15.23 0.81
N GLU A 417 21.09 -14.33 0.25
CA GLU A 417 21.51 -13.07 0.88
C GLU A 417 21.24 -11.87 -0.03
N ILE A 418 20.06 -11.82 -0.65
CA ILE A 418 19.64 -10.65 -1.44
C ILE A 418 19.65 -9.43 -0.51
N PRO A 419 20.35 -8.34 -0.87
CA PRO A 419 20.39 -7.15 -0.03
C PRO A 419 18.99 -6.55 0.10
N LEU A 420 18.68 -6.09 1.30
CA LEU A 420 17.51 -5.24 1.53
C LEU A 420 17.72 -3.90 0.85
N ALA A 421 16.64 -3.29 0.39
CA ALA A 421 16.71 -2.00 -0.24
C ALA A 421 17.18 -0.95 0.78
N GLY A 422 18.41 -0.47 0.61
CA GLY A 422 19.01 0.49 1.53
C GLY A 422 18.19 1.78 1.57
N VAL A 423 17.74 2.18 2.76
CA VAL A 423 16.98 3.42 2.98
C VAL A 423 17.75 4.67 2.52
N THR A 424 19.09 4.64 2.62
CA THR A 424 19.96 5.79 2.34
C THR A 424 19.97 6.22 0.86
N PRO A 425 20.16 5.35 -0.15
CA PRO A 425 19.98 5.71 -1.56
C PRO A 425 18.64 6.37 -1.88
N TYR A 426 17.54 5.89 -1.28
CA TYR A 426 16.20 6.44 -1.52
C TYR A 426 15.95 7.77 -0.80
N MET A 427 16.56 7.98 0.38
CA MET A 427 16.56 9.29 1.06
C MET A 427 17.49 10.31 0.39
N GLN A 428 18.53 9.88 -0.33
CA GLN A 428 19.50 10.75 -1.01
C GLN A 428 19.12 11.12 -2.45
N GLN A 429 18.26 10.34 -3.12
CA GLN A 429 17.71 10.65 -4.46
C GLN A 429 16.54 11.65 -4.43
N TRP A 430 16.30 12.27 -3.28
CA TRP A 430 15.38 13.39 -3.12
C TRP A 430 16.17 14.70 -3.32
N PRO A 431 16.12 15.39 -4.49
CA PRO A 431 15.12 15.32 -5.56
C PRO A 431 15.59 14.59 -6.85
N LEU A 432 14.60 14.15 -7.63
CA LEU A 432 14.72 13.42 -8.91
C LEU A 432 15.71 14.07 -9.90
N PRO A 433 16.40 13.28 -10.76
CA PRO A 433 17.05 13.79 -11.96
C PRO A 433 16.02 14.46 -12.87
N ALA A 434 16.25 15.73 -13.18
CA ALA A 434 15.39 16.51 -14.04
C ALA A 434 15.41 16.03 -15.49
N GLN A 435 14.48 15.17 -15.96
CA GLN A 435 14.12 14.97 -17.40
C GLN A 435 12.71 14.36 -17.49
N ALA A 436 11.73 14.81 -18.28
CA ALA A 436 11.75 15.63 -19.49
C ALA A 436 10.47 16.52 -19.57
N GLY A 437 10.65 17.82 -19.88
CA GLY A 437 9.56 18.68 -20.36
C GLY A 437 9.11 19.85 -19.48
N ILE A 438 9.62 20.00 -18.26
CA ILE A 438 9.37 21.20 -17.44
C ILE A 438 10.47 22.24 -17.75
N PRO A 439 10.13 23.46 -18.21
CA PRO A 439 11.13 24.48 -18.49
C PRO A 439 11.91 24.84 -17.20
N PRO A 440 13.22 25.13 -17.31
CA PRO A 440 14.08 25.34 -16.16
C PRO A 440 13.71 26.66 -15.46
N GLY A 441 12.86 26.57 -14.44
CA GLY A 441 12.71 27.64 -13.46
C GLY A 441 13.88 27.57 -12.48
N ASN A 442 14.91 28.38 -12.72
CA ASN A 442 16.08 28.66 -11.86
C ASN A 442 16.20 27.82 -10.57
N ALA A 443 16.73 26.61 -10.70
CA ALA A 443 17.21 25.82 -9.58
C ALA A 443 18.70 26.11 -9.37
N SER A 444 19.04 26.86 -8.32
CA SER A 444 20.37 26.79 -7.72
C SER A 444 20.47 25.53 -6.86
N ALA A 445 21.62 24.86 -6.93
CA ALA A 445 21.92 23.64 -6.20
C ALA A 445 21.58 23.76 -4.71
N GLY A 446 20.71 22.89 -4.22
CA GLY A 446 20.35 22.82 -2.79
C GLY A 446 18.86 22.84 -2.44
N SER A 447 17.95 22.91 -3.42
CA SER A 447 16.51 23.06 -3.15
C SER A 447 15.71 21.81 -3.51
N ILE A 448 15.14 21.21 -2.46
CA ILE A 448 14.02 20.27 -2.52
C ILE A 448 12.85 21.02 -3.17
N VAL A 449 12.34 20.57 -4.33
CA VAL A 449 11.06 21.12 -4.84
C VAL A 449 9.92 20.46 -4.08
N VAL A 450 9.79 20.94 -2.86
CA VAL A 450 8.59 21.01 -2.05
C VAL A 450 8.40 22.51 -1.91
N PRO A 451 7.21 23.09 -2.18
CA PRO A 451 7.00 24.53 -2.08
C PRO A 451 7.57 25.08 -0.77
N ASP A 452 8.27 26.23 -0.81
CA ASP A 452 9.16 26.73 0.26
C ASP A 452 8.53 26.77 1.67
N SER A 453 7.21 26.67 1.79
CA SER A 453 6.51 26.56 3.08
C SER A 453 6.46 25.15 3.69
N VAL A 454 6.65 24.07 2.92
CA VAL A 454 6.57 22.68 3.43
C VAL A 454 7.96 22.04 3.62
N SER A 455 8.99 22.53 2.92
CA SER A 455 10.38 22.04 3.09
C SER A 455 11.03 22.52 4.39
N ILE A 456 10.60 23.67 4.91
CA ILE A 456 11.04 24.21 6.21
C ILE A 456 10.42 23.42 7.37
N ASP A 457 9.14 23.01 7.26
CA ASP A 457 8.44 22.24 8.29
C ASP A 457 8.85 20.75 8.36
N LEU A 458 9.22 20.15 7.23
CA LEU A 458 9.78 18.80 7.23
C LEU A 458 11.20 18.76 7.84
N ARG A 459 12.01 19.82 7.67
CA ARG A 459 13.35 19.91 8.27
C ARG A 459 13.32 20.13 9.79
N THR A 460 12.30 20.83 10.31
CA THR A 460 12.08 20.98 11.76
C THR A 460 11.53 19.70 12.41
N MET A 461 10.76 18.88 11.69
CA MET A 461 10.26 17.58 12.19
C MET A 461 11.37 16.53 12.42
N PHE A 462 12.50 16.59 11.71
CA PHE A 462 13.61 15.62 11.84
C PHE A 462 14.74 16.06 12.80
N GLY A 463 14.52 17.08 13.64
CA GLY A 463 15.35 17.32 14.82
C GLY A 463 16.76 17.87 14.59
N ALA A 464 17.08 18.42 13.42
CA ALA A 464 18.31 19.18 13.23
C ALA A 464 18.11 20.61 13.77
N VAL A 465 18.31 20.81 15.08
CA VAL A 465 18.50 22.16 15.65
C VAL A 465 19.73 22.77 14.97
N PRO A 466 19.65 23.94 14.32
CA PRO A 466 20.86 24.63 13.89
C PRO A 466 21.58 25.13 15.15
N PRO A 467 22.90 24.92 15.31
CA PRO A 467 23.62 25.59 16.37
C PRO A 467 23.47 27.10 16.19
N ALA A 468 23.03 27.79 17.25
CA ALA A 468 23.07 29.23 17.31
C ALA A 468 24.50 29.69 16.99
N ARG A 469 24.68 30.37 15.86
CA ARG A 469 25.93 31.10 15.59
C ARG A 469 25.61 32.56 15.40
N HIS A 470 26.00 33.30 16.44
CA HIS A 470 26.20 34.72 16.44
C HIS A 470 26.94 35.19 15.20
N PHE A 471 26.46 36.30 14.64
CA PHE A 471 27.19 37.14 13.71
C PHE A 471 28.57 37.51 14.28
N ARG A 472 29.64 37.18 13.56
CA ARG A 472 30.84 38.02 13.45
C ARG A 472 31.42 37.88 12.04
N ALA A 473 31.38 38.99 11.31
CA ALA A 473 32.15 39.22 10.10
C ALA A 473 33.64 39.32 10.44
N VAL A 474 34.51 38.77 9.58
CA VAL A 474 35.82 39.37 9.26
C VAL A 474 36.21 38.98 7.83
N HIS A 475 36.62 40.00 7.06
CA HIS A 475 37.24 39.96 5.74
C HIS A 475 38.58 39.19 5.73
N HIS A 476 38.81 38.30 4.78
CA HIS A 476 39.56 38.52 3.52
C HIS A 476 39.70 37.20 2.77
#